data_AF-A0A1M2VIK2-F1
#
_entry.id   AF-A0A1M2VIK2-F1
#
_cell.length_a   1.000
_cell.length_b   1.000
_cell.length_c   1.000
_cell.angle_alpha   90.00
_cell.angle_beta   90.00
_cell.angle_gamma   90.00
#
_symmetry.space_group_name_H-M   'P 1'
#
loop_
_entity.id
_entity.type
_entity.pdbx_description
1 polymer ?
#
loop_
_entity_poly.entity_id
_entity_poly.type
_entity_poly.pdbx_seq_one_letter_code
_entity_poly.pdbx_strand_id
1 'polypeptide(L)'
;MYRQRCVDAALAVFRDSRHILSAPRGGRAIAVSRKGNADTSGAWVWLACTACDAGRLQLAVANSATGREDIVRPRAWWQKYFDAVVRQLALRPLGAVAADPKLTRETVAEAARCAKCGPQGALQVYEYAEAMAKRIDEATSEVRERA
;
A
#
# COMPACT_ATOMS: atom_id res chain seq x y z
N MET A 1 -2.63 23.43 -15.77
CA MET A 1 -1.43 23.03 -14.97
C MET A 1 -1.82 22.46 -13.59
N TYR A 2 -2.77 23.04 -12.86
CA TYR A 2 -3.22 22.58 -11.54
C TYR A 2 -3.58 21.08 -11.45
N ARG A 3 -4.49 20.60 -12.32
CA ARG A 3 -4.93 19.18 -12.32
C ARG A 3 -3.76 18.20 -12.41
N GLN A 4 -2.77 18.48 -13.25
CA GLN A 4 -1.60 17.60 -13.40
C GLN A 4 -0.79 17.54 -12.11
N ARG A 5 -0.56 18.68 -11.44
CA ARG A 5 0.13 18.73 -10.14
C ARG A 5 -0.59 17.90 -9.08
N CYS A 6 -1.93 17.92 -9.04
CA CYS A 6 -2.71 17.07 -8.14
C CYS A 6 -2.55 15.58 -8.47
N VAL A 7 -2.56 15.21 -9.76
CA VAL A 7 -2.31 13.81 -10.20
C VAL A 7 -0.92 13.36 -9.76
N ASP A 8 0.10 14.17 -9.99
CA ASP A 8 1.47 13.84 -9.64
C ASP A 8 1.63 13.70 -8.12
N ALA A 9 1.04 14.59 -7.33
CA ALA A 9 1.04 14.51 -5.87
C ALA A 9 0.33 13.25 -5.35
N ALA A 10 -0.87 12.96 -5.87
CA ALA A 10 -1.64 11.77 -5.46
C ALA A 10 -0.90 10.47 -5.81
N LEU A 11 -0.33 10.37 -7.01
CA LEU A 11 0.42 9.19 -7.44
C LEU A 11 1.74 9.04 -6.70
N ALA A 12 2.45 10.14 -6.41
CA ALA A 12 3.68 10.11 -5.63
C ALA A 12 3.43 9.52 -4.25
N VAL A 13 2.39 10.00 -3.55
CA VAL A 13 2.01 9.48 -2.23
C VAL A 13 1.54 8.03 -2.31
N PHE A 14 0.71 7.67 -3.29
CA PHE A 14 0.19 6.31 -3.37
C PHE A 14 1.26 5.27 -3.72
N ARG A 15 2.24 5.63 -4.56
CA ARG A 15 3.33 4.74 -4.99
C ARG A 15 4.51 4.69 -4.02
N ASP A 16 4.61 5.64 -3.10
CA ASP A 16 5.68 5.67 -2.12
C ASP A 16 5.64 4.40 -1.27
N SER A 17 6.66 3.54 -1.33
CA SER A 17 6.69 2.33 -0.52
C SER A 17 6.96 2.62 0.96
N ARG A 18 7.46 3.82 1.30
CA ARG A 18 7.89 4.15 2.67
C ARG A 18 6.75 4.07 3.69
N HIS A 19 5.49 4.35 3.31
CA HIS A 19 4.38 4.19 4.27
C HIS A 19 3.98 2.74 4.50
N ILE A 20 4.31 1.85 3.58
CA ILE A 20 4.13 0.40 3.71
C ILE A 20 5.26 -0.19 4.57
N LEU A 21 6.48 0.30 4.35
CA LEU A 21 7.70 -0.22 4.97
C LEU A 21 7.98 0.37 6.35
N SER A 22 7.60 1.62 6.59
CA SER A 22 7.88 2.38 7.80
C SER A 22 6.59 2.99 8.34
N ALA A 23 5.89 2.27 9.22
CA ALA A 23 4.71 2.81 9.88
C ALA A 23 5.15 3.85 10.93
N PRO A 24 4.75 5.13 10.82
CA PRO A 24 4.84 6.05 11.94
C PRO A 24 3.76 5.64 12.94
N ARG A 25 4.16 4.99 14.04
CA ARG A 25 3.31 4.61 15.19
C ARG A 25 2.02 3.87 14.80
N GLY A 26 2.08 2.54 14.67
CA GLY A 26 0.88 1.75 14.35
C GLY A 26 1.08 0.25 14.08
N GLY A 27 2.31 -0.26 14.16
CA GLY A 27 2.54 -1.70 14.36
C GLY A 27 2.41 -2.62 13.14
N ARG A 28 2.44 -2.10 11.90
CA ARG A 28 2.36 -2.91 10.66
C ARG A 28 3.47 -2.61 9.65
N ALA A 29 4.69 -2.48 10.15
CA ALA A 29 5.89 -2.23 9.35
C ALA A 29 6.66 -3.52 9.07
N ILE A 30 7.47 -3.53 8.02
CA ILE A 30 8.46 -4.59 7.81
C ILE A 30 9.62 -4.34 8.76
N ALA A 31 9.94 -5.30 9.62
CA ALA A 31 11.13 -5.23 10.45
C ALA A 31 12.35 -5.70 9.64
N VAL A 32 13.53 -5.21 9.98
CA VAL A 32 14.78 -5.69 9.38
C VAL A 32 15.61 -6.35 10.47
N SER A 33 15.93 -7.64 10.27
CA SER A 33 16.75 -8.37 11.23
C SER A 33 18.19 -7.81 11.27
N ARG A 34 18.92 -8.08 12.36
CA ARG A 34 20.36 -7.71 12.47
C ARG A 34 21.22 -8.32 11.35
N LYS A 35 20.79 -9.45 10.77
CA LYS A 35 21.46 -10.13 9.64
C LYS A 35 21.06 -9.54 8.28
N GLY A 36 20.07 -8.66 8.26
CA GLY A 36 19.63 -7.89 7.11
C GLY A 36 18.54 -8.48 6.25
N ASN A 37 17.93 -9.58 6.69
CA ASN A 37 16.72 -10.11 6.06
C ASN A 37 15.50 -9.31 6.51
N ALA A 38 14.57 -9.06 5.59
CA ALA A 38 13.27 -8.50 5.89
C ALA A 38 12.41 -9.51 6.67
N ASP A 39 11.82 -9.06 7.77
CA ASP A 39 10.85 -9.79 8.57
C ASP A 39 9.47 -9.16 8.38
N THR A 40 8.62 -9.89 7.66
CA THR A 40 7.24 -9.48 7.36
C THR A 40 6.23 -9.99 8.38
N SER A 41 6.63 -10.73 9.43
CA SER A 41 5.69 -11.39 10.35
C SER A 41 4.75 -10.42 11.08
N GLY A 42 5.23 -9.20 11.38
CA GLY A 42 4.44 -8.10 11.94
C GLY A 42 3.85 -7.13 10.92
N ALA A 43 4.04 -7.37 9.62
CA ALA A 43 3.59 -6.47 8.57
C ALA A 43 2.13 -6.72 8.17
N TRP A 44 1.66 -5.96 7.17
CA TRP A 44 0.37 -6.19 6.54
C TRP A 44 0.23 -7.63 6.01
N VAL A 45 -0.98 -8.18 6.04
CA VAL A 45 -1.29 -9.55 5.60
C VAL A 45 -0.92 -9.77 4.14
N TRP A 46 -1.09 -8.77 3.26
CA TRP A 46 -0.63 -8.90 1.88
C TRP A 46 0.89 -8.99 1.75
N LEU A 47 1.67 -8.62 2.76
CA LEU A 47 3.12 -8.85 2.79
C LEU A 47 3.43 -10.18 3.50
N ALA A 48 2.82 -10.40 4.66
CA ALA A 48 3.13 -11.50 5.57
C ALA A 48 2.60 -12.88 5.13
N CYS A 49 1.46 -12.94 4.45
CA CYS A 49 0.78 -14.21 4.17
C CYS A 49 1.56 -15.09 3.21
N THR A 50 2.06 -16.25 3.61
CA THR A 50 2.79 -17.17 2.72
C THR A 50 1.90 -18.13 1.94
N ALA A 51 0.58 -18.15 2.20
CA ALA A 51 -0.35 -19.11 1.58
C ALA A 51 -1.01 -18.61 0.29
N CYS A 52 -0.97 -17.30 0.00
CA CYS A 52 -1.52 -16.74 -1.23
C CYS A 52 -0.41 -16.44 -2.23
N ASP A 53 -0.77 -16.45 -3.51
CA ASP A 53 0.15 -16.11 -4.60
C ASP A 53 0.76 -14.72 -4.43
N ALA A 54 2.07 -14.65 -4.61
CA ALA A 54 2.79 -13.39 -4.67
C ALA A 54 2.45 -12.65 -5.97
N GLY A 55 2.35 -11.33 -5.86
CA GLY A 55 2.29 -10.44 -7.01
C GLY A 55 3.65 -10.31 -7.70
N ARG A 56 3.65 -9.52 -8.78
CA ARG A 56 4.84 -9.15 -9.56
C ARG A 56 5.53 -7.89 -9.02
N LEU A 57 4.83 -7.06 -8.24
CA LEU A 57 5.40 -5.87 -7.63
C LEU A 57 6.53 -6.26 -6.67
N GLN A 58 7.64 -5.56 -6.76
CA GLN A 58 8.81 -5.75 -5.91
C GLN A 58 8.97 -4.50 -5.05
N LEU A 59 8.92 -4.67 -3.73
CA LEU A 59 9.18 -3.63 -2.75
C LEU A 59 10.59 -3.85 -2.19
N ALA A 60 11.51 -2.94 -2.50
CA ALA A 60 12.84 -2.96 -1.93
C ALA A 60 12.79 -2.49 -0.47
N VAL A 61 13.35 -3.29 0.43
CA VAL A 61 13.48 -3.00 1.85
C VAL A 61 14.95 -2.77 2.13
N ALA A 62 15.31 -1.49 2.28
CA ALA A 62 16.68 -1.12 2.58
C ALA A 62 17.03 -1.40 4.04
N ASN A 63 18.18 -2.02 4.26
CA ASN A 63 18.79 -2.16 5.56
C ASN A 63 19.84 -1.06 5.76
N SER A 64 19.53 -0.07 6.60
CA SER A 64 20.45 1.01 6.94
C SER A 64 21.73 0.54 7.65
N ALA A 65 21.68 -0.59 8.38
CA ALA A 65 22.82 -1.10 9.13
C ALA A 65 23.82 -1.90 8.26
N THR A 66 23.37 -2.51 7.17
CA THR A 66 24.24 -3.33 6.29
C THR A 66 24.40 -2.78 4.89
N GLY A 67 23.60 -1.77 4.50
CA GLY A 67 23.53 -1.25 3.14
C GLY A 67 22.93 -2.23 2.12
N ARG A 68 22.43 -3.39 2.56
CA ARG A 68 21.79 -4.38 1.69
C ARG A 68 20.31 -4.06 1.49
N GLU A 69 19.78 -4.51 0.36
CA GLU A 69 18.35 -4.46 0.06
C GLU A 69 17.79 -5.89 -0.02
N ASP A 70 16.60 -6.07 0.55
CA ASP A 70 15.80 -7.28 0.39
C ASP A 70 14.54 -6.97 -0.43
N ILE A 71 13.99 -7.97 -1.10
CA ILE A 71 12.82 -7.80 -1.97
C ILE A 71 11.61 -8.49 -1.37
N VAL A 72 10.60 -7.70 -1.03
CA VAL A 72 9.31 -8.20 -0.55
C VAL A 72 8.27 -8.05 -1.65
N ARG A 73 7.49 -9.10 -1.89
CA ARG A 73 6.40 -9.10 -2.88
C ARG A 73 5.05 -9.14 -2.17
N PRO A 74 4.18 -8.15 -2.36
CA PRO A 74 2.82 -8.22 -1.84
C PRO A 74 2.03 -9.30 -2.56
N ARG A 75 0.92 -9.77 -1.96
CA ARG A 75 0.04 -10.77 -2.58
C ARG A 75 -0.64 -10.22 -3.83
N ALA A 76 -0.90 -11.11 -4.78
CA ALA A 76 -1.44 -10.77 -6.09
C ALA A 76 -2.78 -10.01 -6.01
N TRP A 77 -3.66 -10.40 -5.08
CA TRP A 77 -4.94 -9.71 -4.88
C TRP A 77 -4.75 -8.24 -4.47
N TRP A 78 -3.79 -7.95 -3.60
CA TRP A 78 -3.51 -6.57 -3.19
C TRP A 78 -2.87 -5.78 -4.33
N GLN A 79 -2.00 -6.41 -5.12
CA GLN A 79 -1.43 -5.74 -6.29
C GLN A 79 -2.52 -5.35 -7.31
N LYS A 80 -3.54 -6.18 -7.54
CA LYS A 80 -4.66 -5.82 -8.42
C LYS A 80 -5.35 -4.54 -7.95
N TYR A 81 -5.61 -4.42 -6.65
CA TYR A 81 -6.13 -3.20 -6.03
C TYR A 81 -5.20 -2.01 -6.27
N PHE A 82 -3.92 -2.17 -5.96
CA PHE A 82 -2.91 -1.12 -6.14
C PHE A 82 -2.90 -0.60 -7.59
N ASP A 83 -2.84 -1.50 -8.57
CA ASP A 83 -2.82 -1.15 -9.99
C ASP A 83 -4.14 -0.46 -10.42
N ALA A 84 -5.29 -0.87 -9.86
CA ALA A 84 -6.58 -0.26 -10.15
C ALA A 84 -6.69 1.17 -9.58
N VAL A 85 -6.24 1.38 -8.34
CA VAL A 85 -6.21 2.72 -7.72
C VAL A 85 -5.27 3.65 -8.47
N VAL A 86 -4.08 3.19 -8.85
CA VAL A 86 -3.13 3.98 -9.68
C VAL A 86 -3.79 4.45 -10.97
N ARG A 87 -4.51 3.57 -11.68
CA ARG A 87 -5.24 3.95 -12.90
C ARG A 87 -6.33 4.99 -12.63
N GLN A 88 -7.07 4.84 -11.53
CA GLN A 88 -8.16 5.75 -11.20
C GLN A 88 -7.67 7.12 -10.69
N LEU A 89 -6.56 7.17 -9.95
CA LEU A 89 -5.97 8.43 -9.47
C LEU A 89 -5.46 9.30 -10.62
N ALA A 90 -4.97 8.68 -11.71
CA ALA A 90 -4.60 9.42 -12.93
C ALA A 90 -5.78 10.16 -13.57
N LEU A 91 -7.01 9.68 -13.34
CA LEU A 91 -8.24 10.31 -13.82
C LEU A 91 -8.82 11.29 -12.79
N ARG A 92 -8.83 10.89 -11.52
CA ARG A 92 -9.44 11.61 -10.39
C ARG A 92 -8.49 11.58 -9.19
N PRO A 93 -7.65 12.60 -8.97
CA PRO A 93 -6.69 12.62 -7.88
C PRO A 93 -7.38 13.00 -6.56
N LEU A 94 -8.23 12.12 -6.05
CA LEU A 94 -9.00 12.29 -4.82
C LEU A 94 -8.78 11.08 -3.91
N GLY A 95 -8.66 11.30 -2.61
CA GLY A 95 -8.48 10.23 -1.63
C GLY A 95 -9.60 9.21 -1.66
N ALA A 96 -10.84 9.65 -1.88
CA ALA A 96 -12.02 8.78 -2.03
C ALA A 96 -11.84 7.68 -3.10
N VAL A 97 -10.96 7.86 -4.09
CA VAL A 97 -10.63 6.81 -5.06
C VAL A 97 -9.96 5.61 -4.40
N ALA A 98 -9.04 5.81 -3.46
CA ALA A 98 -8.37 4.70 -2.78
C ALA A 98 -9.36 3.88 -1.93
N ALA A 99 -10.38 4.51 -1.37
CA ALA A 99 -11.42 3.89 -0.55
C ALA A 99 -12.68 3.48 -1.33
N ASP A 100 -12.71 3.61 -2.66
CA ASP A 100 -13.89 3.29 -3.47
C ASP A 100 -14.29 1.82 -3.30
N PRO A 101 -15.53 1.52 -2.82
CA PRO A 101 -16.01 0.15 -2.66
C PRO A 101 -15.91 -0.70 -3.93
N LYS A 102 -15.99 -0.08 -5.13
CA LYS A 102 -15.85 -0.80 -6.39
C LYS A 102 -14.43 -1.35 -6.60
N LEU A 103 -13.42 -0.69 -6.04
CA LEU A 103 -12.01 -1.11 -6.13
C LEU A 103 -11.62 -2.05 -4.98
N THR A 104 -12.19 -1.85 -3.79
CA THR A 104 -11.86 -2.66 -2.61
C THR A 104 -12.64 -3.97 -2.56
N ARG A 105 -13.88 -4.02 -3.03
CA ARG A 105 -14.78 -5.19 -2.89
C ARG A 105 -14.18 -6.48 -3.45
N GLU A 106 -13.64 -6.46 -4.66
CA GLU A 106 -13.04 -7.66 -5.26
C GLU A 106 -11.84 -8.12 -4.43
N THR A 107 -10.95 -7.19 -4.10
CA THR A 107 -9.74 -7.42 -3.30
C THR A 107 -10.05 -7.99 -1.92
N VAL A 108 -11.08 -7.46 -1.25
CA VAL A 108 -11.58 -7.95 0.04
C VAL A 108 -12.10 -9.38 -0.10
N ALA A 109 -12.90 -9.65 -1.13
CA ALA A 109 -13.41 -10.98 -1.39
C ALA A 109 -12.27 -11.97 -1.68
N GLU A 110 -11.25 -11.55 -2.45
CA GLU A 110 -10.07 -12.39 -2.71
C GLU A 110 -9.26 -12.66 -1.45
N ALA A 111 -9.01 -11.63 -0.64
CA ALA A 111 -8.29 -11.74 0.62
C ALA A 111 -9.01 -12.70 1.58
N ALA A 112 -10.33 -12.56 1.70
CA ALA A 112 -11.19 -13.38 2.57
C ALA A 112 -11.17 -14.88 2.23
N ARG A 113 -10.82 -15.28 1.01
CA ARG A 113 -10.71 -16.69 0.60
C ARG A 113 -9.52 -17.42 1.23
N CYS A 114 -8.54 -16.70 1.77
CA CYS A 114 -7.40 -17.36 2.41
C CYS A 114 -7.82 -18.05 3.71
N ALA A 115 -7.65 -19.37 3.77
CA ALA A 115 -7.97 -20.14 4.98
C ALA A 115 -7.15 -19.75 6.21
N LYS A 116 -5.96 -19.17 6.03
CA LYS A 116 -5.06 -18.78 7.15
C LYS A 116 -5.28 -17.36 7.65
N CYS A 117 -5.48 -16.41 6.75
CA CYS A 117 -5.48 -14.99 7.08
C CYS A 117 -6.73 -14.24 6.59
N GLY A 118 -7.74 -14.95 6.09
CA GLY A 118 -8.85 -14.37 5.33
C GLY A 118 -9.53 -13.17 5.99
N PRO A 119 -10.12 -13.34 7.19
CA PRO A 119 -10.80 -12.24 7.88
C PRO A 119 -9.89 -11.04 8.13
N GLN A 120 -8.65 -11.29 8.55
CA GLN A 120 -7.68 -10.23 8.84
C GLN A 120 -7.20 -9.52 7.57
N GLY A 121 -6.98 -10.26 6.48
CA GLY A 121 -6.60 -9.71 5.19
C GLY A 121 -7.68 -8.80 4.62
N ALA A 122 -8.94 -9.23 4.72
CA ALA A 122 -10.09 -8.43 4.33
C ALA A 122 -10.19 -7.11 5.12
N LEU A 123 -10.08 -7.17 6.46
CA LEU A 123 -10.10 -5.98 7.32
C LEU A 123 -8.96 -5.02 6.97
N GLN A 124 -7.75 -5.54 6.80
CA GLN A 124 -6.59 -4.72 6.51
C GLN A 124 -6.66 -4.00 5.16
N VAL A 125 -7.37 -4.55 4.16
CA VAL A 125 -7.60 -3.85 2.89
C VAL A 125 -8.37 -2.55 3.14
N TYR A 126 -9.42 -2.58 3.97
CA TYR A 126 -10.17 -1.38 4.32
C TYR A 126 -9.31 -0.38 5.10
N GLU A 127 -8.62 -0.84 6.14
CA GLU A 127 -7.77 0.03 6.97
C GLU A 127 -6.69 0.74 6.13
N TYR A 128 -6.08 0.03 5.17
CA TYR A 128 -5.11 0.64 4.26
C TYR A 128 -5.77 1.60 3.28
N ALA A 129 -6.91 1.23 2.70
CA ALA A 129 -7.63 2.07 1.76
C ALA A 129 -8.05 3.41 2.39
N GLU A 130 -8.56 3.38 3.62
CA GLU A 130 -8.93 4.58 4.40
C GLU A 130 -7.70 5.43 4.75
N ALA A 131 -6.64 4.79 5.25
CA ALA A 131 -5.39 5.50 5.57
C ALA A 131 -4.78 6.18 4.34
N MET A 132 -4.86 5.53 3.16
CA MET A 132 -4.37 6.10 1.91
C MET A 132 -5.27 7.21 1.37
N ALA A 133 -6.59 7.08 1.52
CA ALA A 133 -7.52 8.14 1.15
C ALA A 133 -7.14 9.45 1.85
N LYS A 134 -6.96 9.41 3.17
CA LYS A 134 -6.56 10.59 3.97
C LYS A 134 -5.24 11.21 3.47
N ARG A 135 -4.21 10.39 3.24
CA ARG A 135 -2.89 10.86 2.78
C ARG A 135 -2.94 11.50 1.39
N ILE A 136 -3.77 10.98 0.50
CA ILE A 136 -3.97 11.56 -0.84
C ILE A 136 -4.68 12.90 -0.74
N ASP A 137 -5.72 13.01 0.08
CA ASP A 137 -6.46 14.26 0.28
C ASP A 137 -5.56 15.35 0.89
N GLU A 138 -4.73 14.99 1.86
CA GLU A 138 -3.69 15.89 2.42
C GLU A 138 -2.75 16.39 1.32
N ALA A 139 -2.12 15.47 0.57
CA ALA A 139 -1.14 15.82 -0.45
C ALA A 139 -1.71 16.63 -1.62
N THR A 140 -2.96 16.37 -2.00
CA THR A 140 -3.63 17.13 -3.08
C THR A 140 -4.11 18.49 -2.60
N SER A 141 -4.44 18.65 -1.31
CA SER A 141 -4.76 19.94 -0.70
C SER A 141 -3.55 20.88 -0.62
N GLU A 142 -2.35 20.35 -0.32
CA GLU A 142 -1.12 21.16 -0.31
C GLU A 142 -0.81 21.78 -1.69
N VAL A 143 -1.21 21.14 -2.78
CA VAL A 143 -1.07 21.71 -4.14
C VAL A 143 -1.94 22.95 -4.31
N ARG A 144 -3.13 22.97 -3.68
CA ARG A 144 -4.07 24.10 -3.71
C ARG A 144 -3.55 25.31 -2.95
N GLU A 145 -2.88 25.09 -1.83
CA GLU A 145 -2.33 26.17 -1.00
C GLU A 145 -1.09 26.83 -1.62
N ARG A 146 -0.44 26.15 -2.57
CA ARG A 146 0.76 26.61 -3.29
C ARG A 146 0.48 26.98 -4.75
N ALA A 147 -0.78 27.21 -5.12
CA ALA A 147 -1.23 27.58 -6.46
C ALA A 147 -1.87 28.96 -6.42
#